data_AF-A0A162IML0-F1
#
_entry.id   AF-A0A162IML0-F1
#
_cell.length_a   1.000
_cell.length_b   1.000
_cell.length_c   1.000
_cell.angle_alpha   90.00
_cell.angle_beta   90.00
_cell.angle_gamma   90.00
#
_symmetry.space_group_name_H-M   'P 1'
#
loop_
_entity.id
_entity.type
_entity.pdbx_description
1 polymer ?
#
loop_
_entity_poly.entity_id
_entity_poly.type
_entity_poly.pdbx_seq_one_letter_code
_entity_poly.pdbx_strand_id
1 'polypeptide(L)'
;MWESIPDDADLVVTHTPPRGHCDATLDQRPGGCEALRRALWRVRPLLSVCGHIHDGRGAERVQWKEEADSMHDLQPQRFAEKSVFVWDDPGAGNNRMSLLDLTGRKGAAKLQPKETCIVNCAIMKSKYPHPGGKTFNKPVVVDIDLPIWPID
;
A
#
# COMPACT_ATOMS: atom_id res chain seq x y z
N MET A 1 11.10 -7.55 -14.72
CA MET A 1 10.78 -8.06 -13.37
C MET A 1 9.31 -7.81 -13.05
N TRP A 2 8.82 -6.58 -12.91
CA TRP A 2 7.40 -6.32 -12.54
C TRP A 2 6.35 -6.69 -13.59
N GLU A 3 6.77 -6.95 -14.83
CA GLU A 3 5.93 -7.51 -15.90
C GLU A 3 5.53 -8.97 -15.64
N SER A 4 6.24 -9.69 -14.75
CA SER A 4 5.89 -11.07 -14.41
C SER A 4 4.80 -11.19 -13.34
N ILE A 5 4.31 -10.06 -12.81
CA ILE A 5 3.16 -10.08 -11.89
C ILE A 5 1.93 -10.37 -12.74
N PRO A 6 1.21 -11.49 -12.49
CA PRO A 6 -0.02 -11.84 -13.21
C PRO A 6 -1.07 -10.74 -13.08
N ASP A 7 -1.87 -10.53 -14.13
CA ASP A 7 -2.91 -9.49 -14.15
C ASP A 7 -4.10 -9.83 -13.24
N ASP A 8 -4.22 -11.07 -12.80
CA ASP A 8 -5.22 -11.57 -11.85
C ASP A 8 -4.68 -11.75 -10.42
N ALA A 9 -3.48 -11.25 -10.13
CA ALA A 9 -2.93 -11.36 -8.78
C ALA A 9 -3.73 -10.53 -7.77
N ASP A 10 -4.32 -11.20 -6.77
CA ASP A 10 -5.03 -10.53 -5.68
C ASP A 10 -4.09 -9.88 -4.66
N LEU A 11 -2.91 -10.48 -4.46
CA LEU A 11 -1.92 -10.09 -3.47
C LEU A 11 -0.54 -9.92 -4.11
N VAL A 12 0.13 -8.80 -3.82
CA VAL A 12 1.52 -8.56 -4.23
C VAL A 12 2.35 -8.30 -2.98
N VAL A 13 3.50 -8.97 -2.86
CA VAL A 13 4.44 -8.75 -1.74
C VAL A 13 5.80 -8.35 -2.31
N THR A 14 6.33 -7.22 -1.88
CA THR A 14 7.62 -6.68 -2.32
C THR A 14 8.49 -6.27 -1.15
N HIS A 15 9.79 -6.12 -1.40
CA HIS A 15 10.67 -5.52 -0.40
C HIS A 15 10.45 -4.01 -0.29
N THR A 16 10.53 -3.31 -1.43
CA THR A 16 10.42 -1.85 -1.51
C THR A 16 8.98 -1.40 -1.75
N PRO A 17 8.57 -0.22 -1.24
CA PRO A 17 7.26 0.34 -1.55
C PRO A 17 7.19 0.83 -3.00
N PRO A 18 5.99 0.88 -3.60
CA PRO A 18 5.76 1.62 -4.84
C PRO A 18 6.03 3.12 -4.60
N ARG A 19 6.54 3.80 -5.63
CA ARG A 19 6.85 5.23 -5.51
C ARG A 19 5.59 6.04 -5.18
N GLY A 20 5.69 7.02 -4.30
CA GLY A 20 4.59 7.92 -3.93
C GLY A 20 3.54 7.34 -2.98
N HIS A 21 3.71 6.10 -2.52
CA HIS A 21 2.77 5.44 -1.60
C HIS A 21 3.53 4.72 -0.50
N CYS A 22 3.28 5.11 0.76
CA CYS A 22 3.97 4.55 1.92
C CYS A 22 5.50 4.51 1.77
N ASP A 23 6.08 5.46 1.04
CA ASP A 23 7.50 5.54 0.68
C ASP A 23 8.19 6.82 1.18
N ALA A 24 7.57 7.46 2.17
CA ALA A 24 8.06 8.68 2.78
C ALA A 24 9.44 8.46 3.42
N THR A 25 10.36 9.37 3.10
CA THR A 25 11.72 9.43 3.62
C THR A 25 11.91 10.73 4.39
N LEU A 26 13.00 10.84 5.17
CA LEU A 26 13.33 12.04 5.94
C LEU A 26 13.48 13.30 5.08
N ASP A 27 13.95 13.16 3.85
CA ASP A 27 14.14 14.26 2.90
C ASP A 27 12.88 14.55 2.06
N GLN A 28 11.74 13.92 2.42
CA GLN A 28 10.44 14.08 1.75
C GLN A 28 10.51 13.76 0.24
N ARG A 29 11.48 12.94 -0.17
CA ARG A 29 11.61 12.47 -1.55
C ARG A 29 11.10 11.04 -1.64
N PRO A 30 10.15 10.75 -2.55
CA PRO A 30 9.67 9.38 -2.75
C PRO A 30 10.82 8.41 -3.01
N GLY A 31 11.07 7.51 -2.06
CA GLY A 31 12.14 6.50 -2.13
C GLY A 31 11.70 5.20 -2.80
N GLY A 32 10.43 5.09 -3.17
CA GLY A 32 9.84 3.87 -3.72
C GLY A 32 10.14 3.65 -5.21
N CYS A 33 9.69 2.50 -5.71
CA CYS A 33 9.91 2.06 -7.08
C CYS A 33 8.77 2.52 -8.01
N GLU A 34 9.09 3.37 -9.00
CA GLU A 34 8.12 3.85 -9.99
C GLU A 34 7.62 2.72 -10.90
N ALA A 35 8.50 1.78 -11.27
CA ALA A 35 8.12 0.65 -12.10
C ALA A 35 7.17 -0.32 -11.37
N LEU A 36 7.29 -0.43 -10.04
CA LEU A 36 6.33 -1.17 -9.21
C LEU A 36 4.98 -0.46 -9.17
N ARG A 37 4.95 0.87 -8.96
CA ARG A 37 3.70 1.66 -9.01
C ARG A 37 2.94 1.43 -10.33
N ARG A 38 3.64 1.44 -11.46
CA ARG A 38 3.04 1.15 -12.78
C ARG A 38 2.47 -0.27 -12.87
N ALA A 39 3.18 -1.25 -12.31
CA ALA A 39 2.68 -2.63 -12.28
C ALA A 39 1.44 -2.76 -11.41
N LEU A 40 1.36 -2.06 -10.26
CA LEU A 40 0.17 -2.03 -9.41
C LEU A 40 -1.01 -1.33 -10.11
N TRP A 41 -0.78 -0.29 -10.89
CA TRP A 41 -1.83 0.33 -11.71
C TRP A 41 -2.38 -0.62 -12.80
N ARG A 42 -1.51 -1.42 -13.41
CA ARG A 42 -1.89 -2.45 -14.40
C ARG A 42 -2.69 -3.59 -13.75
N VAL A 43 -2.09 -4.24 -12.75
CA VAL A 43 -2.60 -5.47 -12.13
C VAL A 43 -3.76 -5.20 -11.17
N ARG A 44 -3.71 -4.08 -10.44
CA ARG A 44 -4.71 -3.66 -9.45
C ARG A 44 -5.01 -4.76 -8.41
N PRO A 45 -3.97 -5.30 -7.73
CA PRO A 45 -4.20 -6.28 -6.67
C PRO A 45 -5.03 -5.66 -5.55
N LEU A 46 -5.79 -6.48 -4.82
CA LEU A 46 -6.54 -6.03 -3.65
C LEU A 46 -5.61 -5.50 -2.56
N LEU A 47 -4.45 -6.16 -2.38
CA LEU A 47 -3.47 -5.78 -1.36
C LEU A 47 -2.02 -5.88 -1.90
N SER A 48 -1.26 -4.82 -1.70
CA SER A 48 0.18 -4.74 -1.96
C SER A 48 0.93 -4.53 -0.65
N VAL A 49 1.70 -5.51 -0.20
CA VAL A 49 2.47 -5.47 1.04
C VAL A 49 3.94 -5.18 0.75
N CYS A 50 4.52 -4.23 1.46
CA CYS A 50 5.91 -3.81 1.30
C CYS A 50 6.58 -3.48 2.63
N GLY A 51 7.87 -3.16 2.60
CA GLY A 51 8.63 -2.71 3.76
C GLY A 51 9.73 -1.74 3.37
N HIS A 52 10.97 -2.02 3.80
CA HIS A 52 12.20 -1.29 3.46
C HIS A 52 12.30 0.14 4.02
N ILE A 53 11.31 1.00 3.81
CA ILE A 53 11.32 2.40 4.24
C ILE A 53 10.61 2.50 5.60
N HIS A 54 11.41 2.59 6.67
CA HIS A 54 10.92 2.57 8.06
C HIS A 54 9.93 3.70 8.37
N ASP A 55 10.21 4.91 7.86
CA ASP A 55 9.34 6.09 8.03
C ASP A 55 8.06 5.99 7.19
N GLY A 56 8.10 5.16 6.15
CA GLY A 56 6.96 4.91 5.28
C GLY A 56 5.94 3.96 5.88
N ARG A 57 6.14 3.46 7.11
CA ARG A 57 5.15 2.63 7.81
C ARG A 57 3.80 3.35 7.75
N GLY A 58 2.86 2.75 7.04
CA GLY A 58 1.46 3.14 7.04
C GLY A 58 0.66 2.22 6.14
N ALA A 59 -0.55 2.65 5.82
CA ALA A 59 -1.34 2.07 4.76
C ALA A 59 -2.09 3.16 3.99
N GLU A 60 -2.30 2.89 2.72
CA GLU A 60 -3.07 3.73 1.81
C GLU A 60 -4.01 2.86 1.01
N ARG A 61 -5.21 3.37 0.71
CA ARG A 61 -6.06 2.82 -0.34
C ARG A 61 -5.97 3.73 -1.55
N VAL A 62 -5.59 3.15 -2.68
CA VAL A 62 -5.43 3.87 -3.93
C VAL A 62 -6.53 3.43 -4.88
N GLN A 63 -7.34 4.39 -5.32
CA GLN A 63 -8.27 4.18 -6.42
C GLN A 63 -7.57 4.55 -7.72
N TRP A 64 -7.47 3.59 -8.64
CA TRP A 64 -6.82 3.80 -9.93
C TRP A 64 -7.77 4.39 -10.97
N LYS A 65 -7.27 5.28 -11.84
CA LYS A 65 -7.96 5.75 -13.05
C LYS A 65 -8.14 4.60 -14.04
N GLU A 66 -9.22 4.63 -14.79
CA GLU A 66 -9.40 3.71 -15.92
C GLU A 66 -8.63 4.21 -17.16
N GLU A 67 -8.37 3.31 -18.12
CA GLU A 67 -7.73 3.72 -19.38
C GLU A 67 -8.57 4.78 -20.11
N ALA A 68 -9.90 4.65 -20.05
CA ALA A 68 -10.85 5.63 -20.58
C ALA A 68 -10.73 7.01 -19.90
N ASP A 69 -10.41 7.05 -18.60
CA ASP A 69 -10.16 8.30 -17.86
C ASP A 69 -8.81 8.93 -18.25
N SER A 70 -7.90 8.15 -18.84
CA SER A 70 -6.51 8.53 -19.12
C SER A 70 -6.30 9.04 -20.56
N MET A 71 -7.27 8.84 -21.46
CA MET A 71 -7.21 9.29 -22.87
C MET A 71 -7.10 10.81 -23.06
N HIS A 72 -7.41 11.61 -22.03
CA HIS A 72 -7.30 13.07 -22.06
C HIS A 72 -6.02 13.63 -21.39
N ASP A 73 -5.17 12.78 -20.80
CA ASP A 73 -3.97 13.23 -20.10
C ASP A 73 -2.75 13.28 -21.05
N LEU A 74 -2.14 14.46 -21.17
CA LEU A 74 -0.90 14.68 -21.94
C LEU A 74 0.33 13.96 -21.34
N GLN A 75 0.21 13.42 -20.13
CA GLN A 75 1.23 12.64 -19.41
C GLN A 75 0.60 11.42 -18.72
N PRO A 76 0.52 10.26 -19.40
CA PRO A 76 -0.31 9.12 -18.98
C PRO A 76 0.14 8.41 -17.69
N GLN A 77 1.30 8.75 -17.13
CA GLN A 77 1.96 7.99 -16.06
C GLN A 77 1.99 8.70 -14.71
N ARG A 78 1.80 10.02 -14.66
CA ARG A 78 2.01 10.82 -13.44
C ARG A 78 0.77 10.89 -12.54
N PHE A 79 -0.40 10.58 -13.09
CA PHE A 79 -1.72 10.74 -12.46
C PHE A 79 -2.57 9.47 -12.59
N ALA A 80 -1.96 8.29 -12.51
CA ALA A 80 -2.68 7.02 -12.61
C ALA A 80 -3.66 6.81 -11.44
N GLU A 81 -3.49 7.52 -10.33
CA GLU A 81 -4.37 7.56 -9.18
C GLU A 81 -5.51 8.54 -9.41
N LYS A 82 -6.73 8.08 -9.18
CA LYS A 82 -7.92 8.90 -9.11
C LYS A 82 -8.08 9.52 -7.72
N SER A 83 -7.84 8.74 -6.67
CA SER A 83 -7.88 9.19 -5.28
C SER A 83 -7.02 8.30 -4.39
N VAL A 84 -6.54 8.86 -3.27
CA VAL A 84 -5.74 8.15 -2.26
C VAL A 84 -6.35 8.44 -0.89
N PHE A 85 -6.66 7.39 -0.14
CA PHE A 85 -7.17 7.46 1.22
C PHE A 85 -6.10 6.93 2.17
N VAL A 86 -5.56 7.81 3.00
CA VAL A 86 -4.55 7.45 4.01
C VAL A 86 -5.24 6.81 5.20
N TRP A 87 -4.71 5.69 5.67
CA TRP A 87 -5.21 5.02 6.87
C TRP A 87 -4.74 5.75 8.14
N ASP A 88 -5.70 6.04 9.01
CA ASP A 88 -5.43 6.49 10.38
C ASP A 88 -5.27 5.27 11.29
N ASP A 89 -4.05 5.03 11.79
CA ASP A 89 -3.72 3.85 12.59
C ASP A 89 -4.36 3.93 13.99
N PRO A 90 -5.38 3.10 14.30
CA PRO A 90 -6.08 3.15 15.59
C PRO A 90 -5.20 2.69 16.76
N GLY A 91 -4.09 2.00 16.48
CA GLY A 91 -3.09 1.54 17.44
C GLY A 91 -1.95 2.53 17.67
N ALA A 92 -1.91 3.65 16.92
CA ALA A 92 -0.85 4.65 17.04
C ALA A 92 -0.87 5.31 18.43
N GLY A 93 0.28 5.32 19.11
CA GLY A 93 0.47 6.02 20.39
C GLY A 93 -0.29 5.43 21.58
N ASN A 94 -0.96 4.28 21.44
CA ASN A 94 -1.75 3.66 22.51
C ASN A 94 -1.51 2.13 22.58
N ASN A 95 -2.32 1.36 23.31
CA ASN A 95 -2.19 -0.11 23.42
C ASN A 95 -3.15 -0.90 22.52
N ARG A 96 -3.95 -0.24 21.68
CA ARG A 96 -4.83 -0.89 20.72
C ARG A 96 -4.02 -1.53 19.59
N MET A 97 -4.67 -2.47 18.92
CA MET A 97 -4.19 -3.09 17.70
C MET A 97 -4.18 -2.07 16.56
N SER A 98 -3.12 -2.09 15.77
CA SER A 98 -3.04 -1.35 14.51
C SER A 98 -3.84 -2.10 13.44
N LEU A 99 -5.17 -2.00 13.54
CA LEU A 99 -6.12 -2.70 12.68
C LEU A 99 -6.47 -1.88 11.44
N LEU A 100 -6.30 -2.49 10.28
CA LEU A 100 -6.76 -2.02 8.98
C LEU A 100 -7.90 -2.93 8.52
N ASP A 101 -9.14 -2.49 8.74
CA ASP A 101 -10.33 -3.22 8.32
C ASP A 101 -10.77 -2.78 6.92
N LEU A 102 -10.63 -3.68 5.95
CA LEU A 102 -11.01 -3.50 4.55
C LEU A 102 -12.33 -4.20 4.21
N THR A 103 -12.96 -4.87 5.16
CA THR A 103 -14.19 -5.67 4.97
C THR A 103 -15.45 -4.79 4.97
N GLY A 104 -15.35 -3.56 5.49
CA GLY A 104 -16.48 -2.66 5.67
C GLY A 104 -17.35 -2.99 6.88
N ARG A 105 -16.97 -4.01 7.66
CA ARG A 105 -17.68 -4.36 8.89
C ARG A 105 -17.47 -3.25 9.92
N LYS A 106 -18.41 -3.14 10.86
CA LYS A 106 -18.36 -2.16 11.97
C LYS A 106 -18.19 -0.70 11.52
N GLY A 107 -18.62 -0.35 10.31
CA GLY A 107 -18.53 1.01 9.77
C GLY A 107 -17.15 1.39 9.19
N ALA A 108 -16.23 0.44 9.05
CA ALA A 108 -14.97 0.64 8.35
C ALA A 108 -15.20 0.91 6.86
N ALA A 109 -14.23 1.51 6.18
CA ALA A 109 -14.30 1.72 4.74
C ALA A 109 -14.01 0.38 4.03
N LYS A 110 -15.01 -0.17 3.34
CA LYS A 110 -14.84 -1.37 2.52
C LYS A 110 -13.93 -1.09 1.32
N LEU A 111 -12.96 -1.97 1.04
CA LEU A 111 -12.15 -1.91 -0.18
C LEU A 111 -13.06 -2.02 -1.40
N GLN A 112 -12.94 -1.06 -2.32
CA GLN A 112 -13.79 -1.01 -3.51
C GLN A 112 -13.14 -1.75 -4.68
N PRO A 113 -13.93 -2.21 -5.67
CA PRO A 113 -13.38 -2.70 -6.92
C PRO A 113 -12.42 -1.66 -7.54
N LYS A 114 -11.32 -2.15 -8.13
CA LYS A 114 -10.27 -1.31 -8.76
C LYS A 114 -9.47 -0.44 -7.78
N GLU A 115 -9.65 -0.63 -6.47
CA GLU A 115 -8.72 -0.10 -5.48
C GLU A 115 -7.64 -1.12 -5.14
N THR A 116 -6.45 -0.62 -4.84
CA THR A 116 -5.39 -1.39 -4.20
C THR A 116 -5.14 -0.82 -2.81
N CYS A 117 -5.15 -1.66 -1.80
CA CYS A 117 -4.60 -1.28 -0.50
C CYS A 117 -3.09 -1.51 -0.49
N ILE A 118 -2.30 -0.48 -0.25
CA ILE A 118 -0.84 -0.56 -0.10
C ILE A 118 -0.53 -0.48 1.38
N VAL A 119 0.24 -1.45 1.90
CA VAL A 119 0.62 -1.50 3.31
C VAL A 119 2.14 -1.60 3.42
N ASN A 120 2.77 -0.63 4.08
CA ASN A 120 4.16 -0.72 4.48
C ASN A 120 4.26 -1.26 5.91
N CYS A 121 4.71 -2.50 6.03
CA CYS A 121 4.87 -3.23 7.27
C CYS A 121 6.31 -3.21 7.80
N ALA A 122 7.09 -2.14 7.54
CA ALA A 122 8.44 -2.00 8.05
C ALA A 122 8.48 -2.19 9.58
N ILE A 123 9.24 -3.20 10.02
CA ILE A 123 9.27 -3.62 11.43
C ILE A 123 10.10 -2.65 12.27
N MET A 124 11.20 -2.13 11.73
CA MET A 124 12.07 -1.21 12.46
C MET A 124 11.47 0.19 12.46
N LYS A 125 11.44 0.84 13.63
CA LYS A 125 10.99 2.22 13.82
C LYS A 125 12.16 3.20 13.99
N SER A 126 13.19 2.82 14.75
CA SER A 126 14.36 3.69 14.92
C SER A 126 15.32 3.59 13.74
N LYS A 127 16.17 4.61 13.59
CA LYS A 127 17.12 4.74 12.48
C LYS A 127 18.53 4.58 12.99
N TYR A 128 19.41 4.01 12.17
CA TYR A 128 20.84 3.97 12.46
C TYR A 128 21.36 5.40 12.75
N PRO A 129 22.21 5.62 13.77
CA PRO A 129 22.86 4.62 14.63
C PRO A 129 22.03 4.12 15.84
N HIS A 130 20.72 4.35 15.83
CA HIS A 130 19.76 4.02 16.89
C HIS A 130 20.05 4.73 18.22
N PRO A 131 20.13 6.07 18.22
CA PRO A 131 20.25 6.83 19.47
C PRO A 131 19.02 6.50 20.35
N GLY A 132 19.26 6.00 21.56
CA GLY A 132 18.18 5.52 22.46
C GLY A 132 17.73 4.07 22.23
N GLY A 133 18.39 3.31 21.35
CA GLY A 133 18.15 1.89 21.13
C GLY A 133 17.24 1.54 19.95
N LYS A 134 17.13 0.24 19.67
CA LYS A 134 16.25 -0.29 18.62
C LYS A 134 14.80 -0.24 19.10
N THR A 135 13.94 0.39 18.31
CA THR A 135 12.49 0.38 18.53
C THR A 135 11.80 -0.18 17.29
N PHE A 136 10.65 -0.80 17.49
CA PHE A 136 9.94 -1.53 16.45
C PHE A 136 8.51 -1.03 16.31
N ASN A 137 8.01 -1.02 15.07
CA ASN A 137 6.62 -0.76 14.76
C ASN A 137 5.77 -1.95 15.19
N LYS A 138 4.53 -1.67 15.59
CA LYS A 138 3.55 -2.72 15.83
C LYS A 138 3.20 -3.42 14.52
N PRO A 139 2.80 -4.71 14.56
CA PRO A 139 2.20 -5.36 13.40
C PRO A 139 0.96 -4.60 12.90
N VAL A 140 0.78 -4.47 11.58
CA VAL A 140 -0.56 -4.14 11.02
C VAL A 140 -1.35 -5.44 11.00
N VAL A 141 -2.55 -5.43 11.53
CA VAL A 141 -3.51 -6.51 11.31
C VAL A 141 -4.45 -6.06 10.20
N VAL A 142 -4.56 -6.84 9.14
CA VAL A 142 -5.40 -6.50 7.97
C VAL A 142 -6.56 -7.49 7.91
N ASP A 143 -7.78 -6.99 8.04
CA ASP A 143 -8.99 -7.76 7.78
C ASP A 143 -9.41 -7.48 6.33
N ILE A 144 -9.44 -8.51 5.48
CA ILE A 144 -9.73 -8.39 4.05
C ILE A 144 -10.59 -9.57 3.58
N ASP A 145 -11.59 -9.29 2.75
CA ASP A 145 -12.35 -10.32 2.05
C ASP A 145 -11.64 -10.62 0.72
N LEU A 146 -11.22 -11.87 0.51
CA LEU A 146 -10.58 -12.33 -0.73
C LEU A 146 -11.57 -13.13 -1.58
N PRO A 147 -11.39 -13.17 -2.92
CA PRO A 147 -12.21 -14.01 -3.77
C PRO A 147 -12.03 -15.50 -3.42
N ILE A 148 -13.06 -16.29 -3.70
CA ILE A 148 -12.98 -17.75 -3.61
C ILE A 148 -12.58 -18.25 -4.99
N TRP A 149 -11.42 -18.88 -5.10
CA TRP A 149 -10.97 -19.50 -6.35
C TRP A 149 -11.63 -20.87 -6.53
N PRO A 150 -12.15 -21.18 -7.74
CA PRO A 150 -12.57 -22.54 -8.06
C PRO A 150 -11.39 -23.50 -7.86
N ILE A 151 -11.69 -24.69 -7.32
CA ILE A 151 -10.75 -25.81 -7.35
C ILE A 151 -11.11 -26.59 -8.61
N ASP A 152 -10.40 -26.31 -9.71
CA ASP A 152 -10.49 -27.11 -10.93
C ASP A 152 -9.67 -28.41 -10.81
#